data_AF-A0A0W0U6H0-F1
#
_entry.id   AF-A0A0W0U6H0-F1
#
_cell.length_a   1.000
_cell.length_b   1.000
_cell.length_c   1.000
_cell.angle_alpha   90.00
_cell.angle_beta   90.00
_cell.angle_gamma   90.00
#
_symmetry.space_group_name_H-M   'P 1'
#
loop_
_entity.id
_entity.type
_entity.pdbx_description
1 polymer ?
#
loop_
_entity_poly.entity_id
_entity_poly.type
_entity_poly.pdbx_seq_one_letter_code
_entity_poly.pdbx_strand_id
1 'polypeptide(L)' 'MLGWLVRILLVVAGFITSWFVARDALNFDIVQMVVAIFLFTIVVAIAAFWDLLVSWFRHRDKKPK' A
#
# COMPACT_ATOMS: atom_id res chain seq x y z
N MET A 1 -0.45 -8.20 19.42
CA MET A 1 0.73 -7.61 18.74
C MET A 1 0.42 -7.19 17.30
N LEU A 2 -0.13 -8.08 16.45
CA LEU A 2 -0.58 -7.75 15.07
C LEU A 2 -1.54 -6.56 14.95
N GLY A 3 -2.39 -6.31 15.95
CA GLY A 3 -3.34 -5.20 15.94
C GLY A 3 -2.69 -3.81 15.83
N TRP A 4 -1.44 -3.63 16.28
CA TRP A 4 -0.74 -2.35 16.12
C TRP A 4 -0.28 -2.13 14.67
N LEU A 5 0.12 -3.20 13.97
CA LEU A 5 0.48 -3.14 12.55
C LEU A 5 -0.73 -2.74 11.70
N VAL A 6 -1.88 -3.38 11.94
CA VAL A 6 -3.13 -3.06 11.24
C VAL A 6 -3.56 -1.63 11.52
N ARG A 7 -3.38 -1.12 12.75
CA ARG A 7 -3.66 0.28 13.09
C ARG A 7 -2.80 1.25 12.30
N ILE A 8 -1.49 1.01 12.18
CA ILE A 8 -0.61 1.85 11.38
C ILE A 8 -1.07 1.86 9.91
N LEU A 9 -1.37 0.67 9.37
CA LEU A 9 -1.89 0.55 8.00
C LEU A 9 -3.19 1.35 7.80
N LEU A 10 -4.12 1.28 8.74
CA LEU A 10 -5.39 2.02 8.68
C LEU A 10 -5.19 3.54 8.80
N VAL A 11 -4.23 4.00 9.62
CA VAL A 11 -3.86 5.43 9.70
C VAL A 11 -3.32 5.92 8.37
N VAL A 12 -2.44 5.15 7.73
CA VAL A 12 -1.91 5.48 6.39
C VAL A 12 -3.03 5.46 5.35
N ALA A 13 -3.90 4.45 5.39
CA ALA A 13 -5.05 4.36 4.48
C ALA A 13 -5.98 5.57 4.63
N GLY A 14 -6.34 5.96 5.86
CA GLY A 14 -7.18 7.13 6.12
C GLY A 14 -6.52 8.43 5.66
N PHE A 15 -5.20 8.57 5.83
CA PHE A 15 -4.46 9.74 5.33
C PHE A 15 -4.53 9.83 3.80
N ILE A 16 -4.28 8.73 3.09
CA ILE A 16 -4.35 8.66 1.62
C ILE A 16 -5.79 8.91 1.16
N THR A 17 -6.79 8.27 1.78
CA THR A 17 -8.20 8.46 1.44
C THR A 17 -8.63 9.91 1.61
N SER A 18 -8.11 10.63 2.60
CA SER A 18 -8.42 12.06 2.82
C SER A 18 -7.96 12.99 1.69
N TRP A 19 -7.05 12.53 0.81
CA TRP A 19 -6.70 13.26 -0.41
C TRP A 19 -7.68 13.03 -1.55
N PHE A 20 -8.43 11.93 -1.54
CA PHE A 20 -9.39 11.60 -2.60
C PHE A 20 -10.85 11.91 -2.21
N VAL A 21 -11.18 11.81 -0.92
CA VAL A 21 -12.55 11.95 -0.39
C VAL A 21 -12.55 12.81 0.86
N ALA A 22 -13.55 13.69 0.97
CA ALA A 22 -13.76 14.50 2.17
C ALA A 22 -14.07 13.61 3.40
N ARG A 23 -13.48 13.94 4.55
CA ARG A 23 -13.63 13.14 5.79
C ARG A 23 -15.06 13.06 6.30
N ASP A 24 -15.88 14.06 5.99
CA ASP A 24 -17.29 14.12 6.39
C ASP A 24 -18.23 13.41 5.41
N ALA A 25 -17.70 12.83 4.32
CA ALA A 25 -18.51 12.11 3.36
C ALA A 25 -18.91 10.73 3.90
N LEU A 26 -20.18 10.34 3.71
CA LEU A 26 -20.72 9.04 4.17
C LEU A 26 -19.91 7.85 3.63
N ASN A 27 -19.37 8.00 2.43
CA ASN A 27 -18.57 7.02 1.70
C ASN A 27 -17.08 7.01 2.09
N PHE A 28 -16.62 7.88 3.00
CA PHE A 28 -15.22 7.95 3.41
C PHE A 28 -14.72 6.60 3.96
N ASP A 29 -15.50 5.95 4.82
CA ASP A 29 -15.11 4.68 5.44
C ASP A 29 -15.02 3.53 4.41
N ILE A 30 -15.93 3.51 3.43
CA ILE A 30 -15.90 2.54 2.33
C ILE A 30 -14.64 2.72 1.49
N VAL A 31 -14.32 3.96 1.10
CA VAL A 31 -13.12 4.24 0.30
C VAL A 31 -11.85 3.98 1.11
N GLN A 32 -11.84 4.31 2.41
CA GLN A 32 -10.75 3.96 3.32
C GLN A 32 -10.52 2.45 3.37
N MET A 33 -11.58 1.64 3.46
CA MET A 33 -11.47 0.19 3.43
C MET A 33 -10.86 -0.31 2.12
N VAL A 34 -11.31 0.22 0.97
CA VAL A 34 -10.76 -0.16 -0.35
C VAL A 34 -9.27 0.19 -0.44
N VAL A 35 -8.89 1.40 -0.01
CA VAL A 35 -7.49 1.85 0.02
C VAL A 35 -6.66 0.97 0.96
N ALA A 36 -7.19 0.62 2.14
CA ALA A 36 -6.51 -0.26 3.09
C ALA A 36 -6.23 -1.65 2.50
N ILE A 37 -7.22 -2.25 1.83
CA ILE A 37 -7.05 -3.54 1.14
C ILE A 37 -6.01 -3.43 0.02
N PHE A 38 -6.02 -2.33 -0.73
CA PHE A 38 -5.07 -2.11 -1.81
C PHE A 38 -3.63 -1.99 -1.29
N LEU A 39 -3.42 -1.19 -0.24
CA LEU A 39 -2.14 -1.07 0.45
C LEU A 39 -1.67 -2.41 1.01
N PHE A 40 -2.56 -3.16 1.66
CA PHE A 40 -2.24 -4.47 2.20
C PHE A 40 -1.80 -5.43 1.08
N THR A 41 -2.53 -5.44 -0.03
CA THR A 41 -2.21 -6.26 -1.19
C THR A 41 -0.85 -5.89 -1.77
N ILE A 42 -0.51 -4.60 -1.86
CA ILE A 42 0.82 -4.14 -2.29
C ILE A 42 1.90 -4.64 -1.34
N VAL A 43 1.70 -4.51 -0.03
CA VAL A 43 2.67 -4.97 0.98
C VAL A 43 2.90 -6.48 0.84
N VAL A 44 1.83 -7.26 0.72
CA VAL A 44 1.92 -8.71 0.54
C VAL A 44 2.56 -9.06 -0.80
N ALA A 45 2.22 -8.36 -1.88
CA ALA A 45 2.83 -8.57 -3.19
C ALA A 45 4.33 -8.27 -3.17
N ILE A 46 4.76 -7.17 -2.55
CA ILE A 46 6.18 -6.85 -2.38
C ILE A 46 6.88 -7.93 -1.57
N ALA A 47 6.27 -8.42 -0.50
CA ALA A 47 6.85 -9.49 0.32
C ALA A 47 6.94 -10.82 -0.44
N ALA A 48 5.89 -11.19 -1.19
CA ALA A 48 5.82 -12.44 -1.93
C ALA A 48 6.71 -12.45 -3.18
N PHE A 49 6.81 -11.32 -3.87
CA PHE A 49 7.58 -11.16 -5.10
C PHE A 49 8.91 -10.42 -4.88
N TRP A 50 9.40 -10.32 -3.64
CA TRP A 50 10.59 -9.52 -3.32
C TRP A 50 11.78 -9.84 -4.22
N ASP A 51 12.11 -11.13 -4.39
CA ASP A 51 13.24 -11.56 -5.20
C ASP A 51 13.03 -11.25 -6.70
N LEU A 52 11.80 -11.38 -7.19
CA LEU A 52 11.45 -11.03 -8.56
C LEU A 52 11.55 -9.52 -8.78
N LEU A 53 11.07 -8.72 -7.82
CA LEU A 53 11.11 -7.26 -7.85
C LEU A 53 12.56 -6.75 -7.80
N VAL A 54 13.38 -7.29 -6.88
CA VAL A 54 14.79 -6.93 -6.69
C VAL A 54 15.63 -7.37 -7.90
N SER A 55 15.39 -8.57 -8.43
CA SER A 55 16.12 -9.04 -9.63
C SER A 55 15.77 -8.22 -10.88
N TRP A 56 14.52 -7.78 -11.02
CA TRP A 56 14.10 -6.89 -12.11
C TRP A 56 14.70 -5.49 -11.96
N PHE A 57 14.74 -4.94 -10.74
CA PHE A 57 15.42 -3.68 -10.46
C PHE A 57 16.92 -3.76 -10.79
N ARG A 58 17.60 -4.84 -10.38
CA ARG A 58 19.04 -5.04 -10.63
C ARG A 58 19.37 -5.24 -12.10
N HIS A 59 18.43 -5.76 -12.91
CA HIS A 59 18.64 -5.87 -14.37
C HIS A 59 18.54 -4.52 -15.09
N ARG A 60 17.82 -3.53 -14.54
CA ARG A 60 17.77 -2.17 -15.13
C ARG A 60 19.08 -1.39 -14.96
N ASP A 61 19.92 -1.76 -14.00
CA ASP A 61 21.23 -1.12 -13.77
C ASP A 61 22.35 -1.60 -14.70
N LYS A 62 22.12 -2.67 -15.47
CA LYS A 62 23.04 -3.04 -16.55
C LYS A 62 22.73 -2.19 -17.79
N LYS A 63 23.09 -0.91 -17.73
CA LYS A 63 23.26 -0.10 -18.95
C LYS A 63 24.24 -0.85 -19.87
N PRO A 64 23.90 -1.11 -21.14
CA PRO A 64 24.89 -1.56 -22.10
C PRO A 64 25.96 -0.46 -22.19
N LYS A 65 27.22 -0.86 -22.00
CA LYS A 65 28.38 -0.02 -22.33
C LYS A 65 28.47 0.16 -23.84
#